data_AF-A0A381ZDJ5-F1
#
_entry.id   AF-A0A381ZDJ5-F1
#
_cell.length_a   1.000
_cell.length_b   1.000
_cell.length_c   1.000
_cell.angle_alpha   90.00
_cell.angle_beta   90.00
_cell.angle_gamma   90.00
#
_symmetry.space_group_name_H-M   'P 1'
#
loop_
_entity.id
_entity.type
_entity.pdbx_description
1 polymer ?
#
loop_
_entity_poly.entity_id
_entity_poly.type
_entity_poly.pdbx_seq_one_letter_code
_entity_poly.pdbx_strand_id
1 'polypeptide(L)'
;MDINKKKNRKQISTFHAAEVMSHDLSLLRGKKFSTYFDDSEVKGLLSADNVEKEVQQLKRIDVDSYIQRVVNPSESKNRPSAPEIIQQLGSKIIAEETDGPLYTAEIEIMISDQTRRLGFIAQNHKIQNGVWYPAHHRKAAEQIRFFASHSIPLVTFMDTPGAAADAEANLENQSHSISFLISEMANLQLPVIGIVFGGGYSGGAIPLATANILLSVREGVFNTIHPKGLSNIARKYDLSWQESAKHIGVSAYELQSQGYFDGIIDYSYDEPQKVKNIKDAIVSSVETTEKNSCKFLYENDFFFDHYRDSIYHYLNPSKLLIESNRATDRSPTGTLNIFGDVYRFMRYLKLRQRIVSRSIDSYSRLSARKTPVGKLQERLKTERLEKFKQWYKSPLEVRYQEKLNKRFEQFVSSREDREKERGKFVAFFIGDPRENYQKSIDDL
;
A
#
# COMPACT_ATOMS: atom_id res chain seq x y z
N MET A 1 15.14 -34.02 44.68
CA MET A 1 13.70 -34.33 44.59
C MET A 1 12.94 -33.00 44.58
N ASP A 2 12.62 -32.47 43.40
CA ASP A 2 11.55 -31.46 43.26
C ASP A 2 11.12 -31.35 41.78
N ILE A 3 10.88 -32.51 41.15
CA ILE A 3 10.46 -32.62 39.73
C ILE A 3 8.93 -32.52 39.58
N ASN A 4 8.16 -32.47 40.68
CA ASN A 4 6.70 -32.66 40.65
C ASN A 4 5.85 -31.39 40.87
N LYS A 5 6.33 -30.21 40.45
CA LYS A 5 5.52 -28.98 40.46
C LYS A 5 5.38 -28.28 39.10
N LYS A 6 5.52 -28.99 37.97
CA LYS A 6 4.92 -28.50 36.71
C LYS A 6 3.43 -28.83 36.72
N LYS A 7 2.65 -27.98 37.40
CA LYS A 7 1.19 -27.88 37.27
C LYS A 7 0.80 -28.00 35.80
N ASN A 8 -0.30 -28.70 35.52
CA ASN A 8 -1.05 -28.69 34.25
C ASN A 8 -1.14 -27.28 33.67
N ARG A 9 -0.12 -26.84 32.93
CA ARG A 9 -0.13 -25.59 32.20
C ARG A 9 -0.89 -25.92 30.92
N LYS A 10 -2.13 -25.45 30.83
CA LYS A 10 -2.94 -25.57 29.61
C LYS A 10 -2.09 -24.99 28.48
N GLN A 11 -1.72 -25.79 27.49
CA GLN A 11 -0.91 -25.34 26.37
C GLN A 11 -1.72 -24.30 25.60
N ILE A 12 -1.38 -23.02 25.80
CA ILE A 12 -2.05 -21.91 25.11
C ILE A 12 -1.39 -21.80 23.75
N SER A 13 -2.15 -22.06 22.69
CA SER A 13 -1.71 -21.76 21.33
C SER A 13 -1.34 -20.28 21.21
N THR A 14 -0.23 -19.96 20.55
CA THR A 14 0.14 -18.57 20.20
C THR A 14 -1.02 -17.83 19.55
N PHE A 15 -1.77 -18.49 18.65
CA PHE A 15 -2.95 -17.89 18.04
C PHE A 15 -4.00 -17.49 19.07
N HIS A 16 -4.29 -18.37 20.04
CA HIS A 16 -5.25 -18.05 21.10
C HIS A 16 -4.75 -16.90 21.98
N ALA A 17 -3.46 -16.89 22.33
CA ALA A 17 -2.85 -15.77 23.04
C ALA A 17 -2.97 -14.45 22.26
N ALA A 18 -2.74 -14.48 20.95
CA ALA A 18 -2.87 -13.31 20.07
C ALA A 18 -4.29 -12.75 20.08
N GLU A 19 -5.29 -13.62 19.93
CA GLU A 19 -6.69 -13.20 19.93
C GLU A 19 -7.09 -12.60 21.28
N VAL A 20 -6.69 -13.22 22.40
CA VAL A 20 -6.93 -12.71 23.75
C VAL A 20 -6.28 -11.35 23.97
N MET A 21 -5.00 -11.19 23.60
CA MET A 21 -4.28 -9.92 23.70
C MET A 21 -4.87 -8.84 22.79
N SER A 22 -5.50 -9.24 21.68
CA SER A 22 -6.08 -8.30 20.71
C SER A 22 -7.49 -7.81 21.04
N HIS A 23 -8.20 -8.49 21.95
CA HIS A 23 -9.65 -8.35 22.14
C HIS A 23 -10.11 -6.89 22.31
N ASP A 24 -9.34 -6.08 23.04
CA ASP A 24 -9.67 -4.69 23.34
C ASP A 24 -8.69 -3.66 22.75
N LEU A 25 -7.74 -4.09 21.90
CA LEU A 25 -6.76 -3.16 21.34
C LEU A 25 -7.40 -2.05 20.51
N SER A 26 -8.53 -2.34 19.86
CA SER A 26 -9.31 -1.35 19.11
C SER A 26 -9.86 -0.20 19.97
N LEU A 27 -10.04 -0.42 21.28
CA LEU A 27 -10.51 0.60 22.23
C LEU A 27 -9.40 1.57 22.68
N LEU A 28 -8.14 1.25 22.40
CA LEU A 28 -6.96 2.03 22.84
C LEU A 28 -6.45 2.99 21.77
N ARG A 29 -7.30 3.33 20.80
CA ARG A 29 -7.00 4.19 19.66
C ARG A 29 -6.47 5.56 20.09
N GLY A 30 -5.40 6.02 19.44
CA GLY A 30 -4.83 7.36 19.65
C GLY A 30 -4.19 7.59 21.02
N LYS A 31 -4.12 6.56 21.89
CA LYS A 31 -3.31 6.63 23.11
C LYS A 31 -1.83 6.61 22.74
N LYS A 32 -1.05 7.50 23.37
CA LYS A 32 0.38 7.71 23.09
C LYS A 32 1.26 6.46 23.23
N PHE A 33 0.78 5.43 23.94
CA PHE A 33 1.53 4.21 24.19
C PHE A 33 0.71 3.01 23.72
N SER A 34 1.32 2.14 22.92
CA SER A 34 0.77 0.81 22.69
C SER A 34 0.86 0.04 24.01
N THR A 35 -0.16 -0.72 24.35
CA THR A 35 -0.24 -1.51 25.59
C THR A 35 0.97 -2.40 25.79
N TYR A 36 1.57 -2.86 24.67
CA TYR A 36 2.64 -3.84 24.65
C TYR A 36 3.96 -3.29 24.10
N PHE A 37 3.94 -2.16 23.39
CA PHE A 37 5.09 -1.67 22.63
C PHE A 37 5.36 -0.20 22.97
N ASP A 38 6.61 0.09 23.31
CA ASP A 38 7.06 1.45 23.51
C ASP A 38 7.79 1.92 22.25
N ASP A 39 7.13 2.80 21.50
CA ASP A 39 7.70 3.40 20.29
C ASP A 39 8.15 4.85 20.52
N SER A 40 8.25 5.28 21.78
CA SER A 40 8.65 6.64 22.14
C SER A 40 10.10 6.98 21.75
N GLU A 41 10.92 5.96 21.51
CA GLU A 41 12.32 6.09 21.09
C GLU A 41 12.49 6.33 19.58
N VAL A 42 11.41 6.30 18.79
CA VAL A 42 11.47 6.59 17.36
C VAL A 42 11.78 8.08 17.14
N LYS A 43 12.90 8.33 16.46
CA LYS A 43 13.47 9.66 16.20
C LYS A 43 12.95 10.26 14.90
N GLY A 44 13.23 11.54 14.67
CA GLY A 44 12.87 12.23 13.43
C GLY A 44 11.37 12.48 13.25
N LEU A 45 10.57 12.29 14.30
CA LEU A 45 9.12 12.49 14.27
C LEU A 45 8.71 13.87 14.79
N LEU A 46 7.54 14.35 14.37
CA LEU A 46 6.88 15.50 14.96
C LEU A 46 6.41 15.20 16.39
N SER A 47 6.45 16.22 17.25
CA SER A 47 5.88 16.14 18.60
C SER A 47 4.36 16.02 18.55
N ALA A 48 3.78 15.35 19.56
CA ALA A 48 2.33 15.23 19.69
C ALA A 48 1.62 16.60 19.69
N ASP A 49 2.21 17.60 20.34
CA ASP A 49 1.65 18.96 20.41
C ASP A 49 1.61 19.63 19.03
N ASN A 50 2.63 19.39 18.19
CA ASN A 50 2.62 19.89 16.82
C ASN A 50 1.55 19.19 15.98
N VAL A 51 1.40 17.88 16.11
CA VAL A 51 0.34 17.12 15.42
C VAL A 51 -1.04 17.62 15.84
N GLU A 52 -1.28 17.83 17.13
CA GLU A 52 -2.56 18.32 17.63
C GLU A 52 -2.87 19.73 17.10
N LYS A 53 -1.88 20.63 17.10
CA LYS A 53 -2.02 21.97 16.51
C LYS A 53 -2.43 21.91 15.03
N GLU A 54 -1.79 21.05 14.25
CA GLU A 54 -2.11 20.85 12.83
C GLU A 54 -3.53 20.32 12.64
N VAL A 55 -3.96 19.32 13.42
CA VAL A 55 -5.34 18.81 13.39
C VAL A 55 -6.35 19.91 13.71
N GLN A 56 -6.09 20.77 14.70
CA GLN A 56 -6.98 21.87 15.05
C GLN A 56 -7.05 22.94 13.94
N GLN A 57 -5.94 23.18 13.23
CA GLN A 57 -5.95 24.08 12.07
C GLN A 57 -6.76 23.49 10.90
N LEU A 58 -6.56 22.22 10.56
CA LEU A 58 -7.26 21.54 9.46
C LEU A 58 -8.78 21.50 9.65
N LYS A 59 -9.26 21.43 10.90
CA LYS A 59 -10.69 21.54 11.22
C LYS A 59 -11.29 22.90 10.88
N ARG A 60 -10.51 23.98 10.97
CA ARG A 60 -10.98 25.38 10.85
C ARG A 60 -10.98 25.90 9.42
N ILE A 61 -10.07 25.44 8.57
CA ILE A 61 -9.97 25.89 7.18
C ILE A 61 -11.18 25.43 6.36
N ASP A 62 -11.51 26.10 5.26
CA ASP A 62 -12.57 25.66 4.35
C ASP A 62 -12.16 24.41 3.55
N VAL A 63 -13.10 23.87 2.77
CA VAL A 63 -12.89 22.63 1.99
C VAL A 63 -11.82 22.80 0.92
N ASP A 64 -11.78 23.94 0.23
CA ASP A 64 -10.84 24.13 -0.88
C ASP A 64 -9.42 24.35 -0.36
N SER A 65 -9.28 25.13 0.73
CA SER A 65 -8.02 25.23 1.47
C SER A 65 -7.55 23.87 2.00
N TYR A 66 -8.46 23.01 2.49
CA TYR A 66 -8.13 21.66 2.92
C TYR A 66 -7.56 20.82 1.78
N ILE A 67 -8.20 20.82 0.61
CA ILE A 67 -7.71 20.08 -0.57
C ILE A 67 -6.35 20.59 -1.02
N GLN A 68 -6.15 21.91 -1.04
CA GLN A 68 -4.86 22.52 -1.40
C GLN A 68 -3.74 22.18 -0.43
N ARG A 69 -4.02 22.07 0.87
CA ARG A 69 -3.03 21.78 1.90
C ARG A 69 -2.77 20.28 2.12
N VAL A 70 -3.77 19.42 1.91
CA VAL A 70 -3.70 18.00 2.26
C VAL A 70 -3.56 17.11 1.03
N VAL A 71 -4.47 17.25 0.06
CA VAL A 71 -4.56 16.28 -1.05
C VAL A 71 -3.60 16.64 -2.17
N ASN A 72 -3.59 17.90 -2.61
CA ASN A 72 -2.77 18.35 -3.73
C ASN A 72 -1.25 18.15 -3.54
N PRO A 73 -0.66 18.38 -2.34
CA PRO A 73 0.77 18.18 -2.15
C PRO A 73 1.20 16.72 -2.33
N SER A 74 0.38 15.76 -1.89
CA SER A 74 0.63 14.32 -2.07
C SER A 74 0.66 13.89 -3.55
N GLU A 75 -0.05 14.62 -4.41
CA GLU A 75 -0.14 14.38 -5.86
C GLU A 75 0.80 15.29 -6.69
N SER A 76 1.60 16.13 -6.03
CA SER A 76 2.50 17.06 -6.72
C SER A 76 3.51 16.32 -7.58
N LYS A 77 3.71 16.75 -8.83
CA LYS A 77 4.74 16.19 -9.71
C LYS A 77 6.16 16.66 -9.35
N ASN A 78 6.26 17.75 -8.59
CA ASN A 78 7.55 18.36 -8.23
C ASN A 78 8.20 17.68 -7.03
N ARG A 79 7.48 16.80 -6.33
CA ARG A 79 8.03 16.08 -5.18
C ARG A 79 9.08 15.05 -5.64
N PRO A 80 10.12 14.80 -4.82
CA PRO A 80 11.07 13.72 -5.07
C PRO A 80 10.34 12.38 -5.06
N SER A 81 10.87 11.41 -5.81
CA SER A 81 10.38 10.02 -5.78
C SER A 81 10.98 9.27 -4.62
N ALA A 82 10.32 8.20 -4.19
CA ALA A 82 10.85 7.33 -3.14
C ALA A 82 12.27 6.82 -3.47
N PRO A 83 12.61 6.39 -4.71
CA PRO A 83 13.99 6.03 -5.08
C PRO A 83 15.00 7.17 -4.85
N GLU A 84 14.68 8.41 -5.24
CA GLU A 84 15.58 9.56 -5.07
C GLU A 84 15.87 9.83 -3.59
N ILE A 85 14.91 9.60 -2.70
CA ILE A 85 15.12 9.70 -1.25
C ILE A 85 15.92 8.52 -0.73
N ILE A 86 15.58 7.29 -1.12
CA ILE A 86 16.22 6.07 -0.65
C ILE A 86 17.73 6.08 -0.94
N GLN A 87 18.11 6.55 -2.13
CA GLN A 87 19.51 6.70 -2.54
C GLN A 87 20.32 7.68 -1.66
N GLN A 88 19.65 8.58 -0.92
CA GLN A 88 20.29 9.55 0.00
C GLN A 88 20.44 9.01 1.44
N LEU A 89 19.81 7.88 1.79
CA LEU A 89 19.74 7.41 3.19
C LEU A 89 20.99 6.65 3.63
N GLY A 90 21.59 5.89 2.71
CA GLY A 90 22.66 4.94 3.01
C GLY A 90 24.05 5.43 2.71
N SER A 91 25.02 4.66 3.19
CA SER A 91 26.44 4.86 2.88
C SER A 91 26.79 4.25 1.52
N LYS A 92 26.15 3.13 1.17
CA LYS A 92 26.41 2.35 -0.04
C LYS A 92 25.18 1.57 -0.48
N ILE A 93 24.89 1.58 -1.77
CA ILE A 93 23.87 0.72 -2.39
C ILE A 93 24.56 -0.59 -2.80
N ILE A 94 24.07 -1.72 -2.30
CA ILE A 94 24.57 -3.06 -2.64
C ILE A 94 23.92 -3.53 -3.94
N ALA A 95 22.60 -3.39 -4.02
CA ALA A 95 21.80 -3.75 -5.18
C ALA A 95 20.62 -2.78 -5.31
N GLU A 96 20.26 -2.44 -6.53
CA GLU A 96 19.02 -1.74 -6.84
C GLU A 96 18.43 -2.25 -8.15
N GLU A 97 17.12 -2.34 -8.22
CA GLU A 97 16.39 -2.74 -9.42
C GLU A 97 15.13 -1.89 -9.58
N THR A 98 14.84 -1.51 -10.81
CA THR A 98 13.59 -0.84 -11.18
C THR A 98 12.87 -1.67 -12.22
N ASP A 99 11.64 -2.05 -11.93
CA ASP A 99 10.74 -2.74 -12.85
C ASP A 99 9.44 -1.94 -12.98
N GLY A 100 9.41 -1.07 -13.99
CA GLY A 100 8.38 -0.06 -14.12
C GLY A 100 8.22 0.78 -12.83
N PRO A 101 7.02 0.84 -12.21
CA PRO A 101 6.76 1.57 -10.99
C PRO A 101 7.23 0.86 -9.70
N LEU A 102 7.72 -0.38 -9.77
CA LEU A 102 8.32 -1.07 -8.64
C LEU A 102 9.81 -0.73 -8.56
N TYR A 103 10.24 -0.24 -7.40
CA TYR A 103 11.65 -0.07 -7.07
C TYR A 103 12.01 -0.96 -5.89
N THR A 104 13.15 -1.66 -6.00
CA THR A 104 13.73 -2.43 -4.91
C THR A 104 15.17 -2.01 -4.72
N ALA A 105 15.62 -1.97 -3.47
CA ALA A 105 17.01 -1.68 -3.18
C ALA A 105 17.48 -2.40 -1.93
N GLU A 106 18.78 -2.60 -1.85
CA GLU A 106 19.46 -3.12 -0.69
C GLU A 106 20.64 -2.20 -0.38
N ILE A 107 20.64 -1.64 0.83
CA ILE A 107 21.52 -0.53 1.18
C ILE A 107 22.22 -0.83 2.51
N GLU A 108 23.51 -0.50 2.57
CA GLU A 108 24.28 -0.46 3.81
C GLU A 108 24.01 0.85 4.55
N ILE A 109 23.61 0.72 5.81
CA ILE A 109 23.32 1.83 6.70
C ILE A 109 23.90 1.54 8.09
N MET A 110 24.29 2.60 8.79
CA MET A 110 24.76 2.50 10.17
C MET A 110 23.56 2.42 11.11
N ILE A 111 23.46 1.32 11.87
CA ILE A 111 22.45 1.07 12.91
C ILE A 111 23.21 0.62 14.16
N SER A 112 23.02 1.30 15.29
CA SER A 112 23.73 1.01 16.55
C SER A 112 25.26 0.90 16.36
N ASP A 113 25.86 1.86 15.64
CA ASP A 113 27.30 1.91 15.32
C ASP A 113 27.84 0.74 14.49
N GLN A 114 26.97 -0.09 13.90
CA GLN A 114 27.33 -1.18 13.00
C GLN A 114 26.74 -0.97 11.61
N THR A 115 27.53 -1.29 10.59
CA THR A 115 27.02 -1.32 9.20
C THR A 115 26.14 -2.54 9.02
N ARG A 116 24.85 -2.31 8.77
CA ARG A 116 23.83 -3.34 8.52
C ARG A 116 23.17 -3.11 7.17
N ARG A 117 22.60 -4.18 6.61
CA ARG A 117 21.83 -4.15 5.36
C ARG A 117 20.37 -3.85 5.66
N LEU A 118 19.75 -2.97 4.88
CA LEU A 118 18.31 -2.74 4.84
C LEU A 118 17.78 -2.98 3.43
N GLY A 119 16.66 -3.69 3.36
CA GLY A 119 15.91 -3.91 2.13
C GLY A 119 14.84 -2.85 1.97
N PHE A 120 14.65 -2.38 0.75
CA PHE A 120 13.65 -1.37 0.39
C PHE A 120 12.75 -1.91 -0.70
N ILE A 121 11.45 -1.67 -0.55
CA ILE A 121 10.46 -1.82 -1.63
C ILE A 121 9.66 -0.54 -1.71
N ALA A 122 9.62 0.07 -2.89
CA ALA A 122 8.99 1.37 -3.07
C ALA A 122 8.14 1.43 -4.34
N GLN A 123 7.11 2.26 -4.28
CA GLN A 123 6.40 2.74 -5.46
C GLN A 123 7.07 4.00 -5.98
N ASN A 124 7.39 4.02 -7.27
CA ASN A 124 7.97 5.18 -7.94
C ASN A 124 6.90 5.94 -8.71
N HIS A 125 6.41 7.04 -8.16
CA HIS A 125 5.37 7.85 -8.81
C HIS A 125 5.80 8.50 -10.12
N LYS A 126 7.11 8.67 -10.36
CA LYS A 126 7.60 9.23 -11.63
C LYS A 126 7.42 8.26 -12.80
N ILE A 127 7.20 6.98 -12.53
CA ILE A 127 6.96 5.93 -13.53
C ILE A 127 5.53 5.43 -13.36
N GLN A 128 4.69 5.56 -14.39
CA GLN A 128 3.28 5.11 -14.35
C GLN A 128 2.48 5.60 -13.11
N ASN A 129 2.84 6.75 -12.53
CA ASN A 129 2.26 7.26 -11.28
C ASN A 129 2.38 6.30 -10.07
N GLY A 130 3.29 5.33 -10.09
CA GLY A 130 3.44 4.37 -8.99
C GLY A 130 2.36 3.27 -8.99
N VAL A 131 1.62 3.11 -10.09
CA VAL A 131 0.52 2.14 -10.21
C VAL A 131 1.06 0.74 -10.46
N TRP A 132 0.82 -0.18 -9.53
CA TRP A 132 1.27 -1.57 -9.68
C TRP A 132 0.27 -2.48 -10.42
N TYR A 133 0.78 -3.24 -11.37
CA TYR A 133 0.12 -4.36 -12.06
C TYR A 133 0.34 -5.68 -11.29
N PRO A 134 -0.31 -6.80 -11.68
CA PRO A 134 -0.18 -8.05 -10.94
C PRO A 134 1.25 -8.57 -10.88
N ALA A 135 2.02 -8.40 -11.97
CA ALA A 135 3.43 -8.78 -12.04
C ALA A 135 4.28 -8.06 -10.99
N HIS A 136 4.07 -6.75 -10.80
CA HIS A 136 4.80 -5.97 -9.79
C HIS A 136 4.52 -6.45 -8.36
N HIS A 137 3.28 -6.84 -8.04
CA HIS A 137 2.95 -7.41 -6.72
C HIS A 137 3.63 -8.77 -6.50
N ARG A 138 3.69 -9.62 -7.54
CA ARG A 138 4.37 -10.93 -7.47
C ARG A 138 5.89 -10.76 -7.30
N LYS A 139 6.51 -9.86 -8.06
CA LYS A 139 7.93 -9.54 -7.94
C LYS A 139 8.28 -8.91 -6.59
N ALA A 140 7.43 -8.04 -6.05
CA ALA A 140 7.58 -7.54 -4.69
C ALA A 140 7.52 -8.68 -3.66
N ALA A 141 6.63 -9.66 -3.85
CA ALA A 141 6.55 -10.84 -2.98
C ALA A 141 7.82 -11.72 -3.06
N GLU A 142 8.41 -11.87 -4.24
CA GLU A 142 9.70 -12.56 -4.41
C GLU A 142 10.83 -11.81 -3.67
N GLN A 143 10.86 -10.48 -3.79
CA GLN A 143 11.90 -9.67 -3.16
C GLN A 143 11.80 -9.64 -1.62
N ILE A 144 10.60 -9.57 -1.05
CA ILE A 144 10.46 -9.65 0.41
C ILE A 144 10.85 -11.02 0.95
N ARG A 145 10.62 -12.10 0.19
CA ARG A 145 11.09 -13.44 0.56
C ARG A 145 12.61 -13.52 0.54
N PHE A 146 13.27 -12.87 -0.43
CA PHE A 146 14.72 -12.74 -0.46
C PHE A 146 15.25 -12.00 0.77
N PHE A 147 14.67 -10.85 1.13
CA PHE A 147 15.08 -10.12 2.32
C PHE A 147 14.85 -10.96 3.60
N ALA A 148 13.74 -11.71 3.67
CA ALA A 148 13.45 -12.60 4.79
C ALA A 148 14.44 -13.76 4.93
N SER A 149 14.81 -14.43 3.83
CA SER A 149 15.77 -15.53 3.88
C SER A 149 17.17 -15.08 4.31
N HIS A 150 17.50 -13.80 4.11
CA HIS A 150 18.75 -13.19 4.52
C HIS A 150 18.67 -12.41 5.85
N SER A 151 17.52 -12.45 6.54
CA SER A 151 17.28 -11.70 7.79
C SER A 151 17.54 -10.19 7.67
N ILE A 152 17.25 -9.61 6.50
CA ILE A 152 17.40 -8.20 6.20
C ILE A 152 16.10 -7.47 6.59
N PRO A 153 16.11 -6.49 7.51
CA PRO A 153 14.93 -5.70 7.81
C PRO A 153 14.41 -4.94 6.59
N LEU A 154 13.09 -4.77 6.50
CA LEU A 154 12.41 -4.25 5.32
C LEU A 154 11.81 -2.87 5.60
N VAL A 155 12.03 -1.95 4.68
CA VAL A 155 11.37 -0.64 4.64
C VAL A 155 10.52 -0.54 3.38
N THR A 156 9.25 -0.15 3.52
CA THR A 156 8.35 0.04 2.39
C THR A 156 7.98 1.52 2.22
N PHE A 157 7.98 2.00 0.97
CA PHE A 157 7.54 3.35 0.61
C PHE A 157 6.28 3.28 -0.24
N MET A 158 5.16 3.76 0.30
CA MET A 158 3.87 3.81 -0.37
C MET A 158 3.68 5.14 -1.07
N ASP A 159 3.43 5.07 -2.37
CA ASP A 159 3.31 6.24 -3.21
C ASP A 159 2.63 5.93 -4.55
N THR A 160 1.32 5.71 -4.49
CA THR A 160 0.48 5.23 -5.58
C THR A 160 -0.94 5.81 -5.48
N PRO A 161 -1.60 6.19 -6.59
CA PRO A 161 -3.02 6.50 -6.62
C PRO A 161 -3.91 5.25 -6.45
N GLY A 162 -3.32 4.06 -6.46
CA GLY A 162 -4.00 2.78 -6.38
C GLY A 162 -3.38 1.73 -7.30
N ALA A 163 -3.85 0.51 -7.16
CA ALA A 163 -3.50 -0.60 -8.04
C ALA A 163 -4.08 -0.39 -9.46
N ALA A 164 -3.48 -1.01 -10.47
CA ALA A 164 -4.03 -1.02 -11.82
C ALA A 164 -5.46 -1.60 -11.83
N ALA A 165 -6.38 -0.96 -12.56
CA ALA A 165 -7.80 -1.33 -12.56
C ALA A 165 -8.36 -1.51 -13.99
N ASP A 166 -7.48 -1.57 -14.99
CA ASP A 166 -7.86 -1.83 -16.39
C ASP A 166 -8.22 -3.31 -16.63
N ALA A 167 -8.72 -3.61 -17.83
CA ALA A 167 -9.15 -4.95 -18.20
C ALA A 167 -8.00 -5.97 -18.17
N GLU A 168 -6.79 -5.56 -18.55
CA GLU A 168 -5.59 -6.40 -18.58
C GLU A 168 -5.18 -6.81 -17.16
N ALA A 169 -5.11 -5.86 -16.22
CA ALA A 169 -4.83 -6.16 -14.82
C ALA A 169 -5.85 -7.11 -14.21
N ASN A 170 -7.14 -6.97 -14.58
CA ASN A 170 -8.18 -7.89 -14.12
C ASN A 170 -8.04 -9.30 -14.70
N LEU A 171 -7.72 -9.42 -16.00
CA LEU A 171 -7.45 -10.72 -16.65
C LEU A 171 -6.26 -11.44 -15.99
N GLU A 172 -5.25 -10.68 -15.58
CA GLU A 172 -4.05 -11.17 -14.89
C GLU A 172 -4.22 -11.37 -13.36
N ASN A 173 -5.46 -11.30 -12.86
CA ASN A 173 -5.86 -11.49 -11.47
C ASN A 173 -5.28 -10.48 -10.46
N GLN A 174 -5.48 -9.18 -10.70
CA GLN A 174 -5.06 -8.09 -9.80
C GLN A 174 -5.50 -8.28 -8.34
N SER A 175 -6.74 -8.70 -8.10
CA SER A 175 -7.22 -8.88 -6.72
C SER A 175 -6.45 -9.98 -5.99
N HIS A 176 -6.13 -11.08 -6.69
CA HIS A 176 -5.34 -12.15 -6.14
C HIS A 176 -3.91 -11.71 -5.84
N SER A 177 -3.25 -11.00 -6.77
CA SER A 177 -1.87 -10.54 -6.58
C SER A 177 -1.73 -9.58 -5.39
N ILE A 178 -2.72 -8.69 -5.16
CA ILE A 178 -2.81 -7.83 -3.97
C ILE A 178 -2.96 -8.68 -2.71
N SER A 179 -3.93 -9.60 -2.67
CA SER A 179 -4.16 -10.46 -1.50
C SER A 179 -2.98 -11.36 -1.18
N PHE A 180 -2.28 -11.84 -2.20
CA PHE A 180 -1.08 -12.64 -2.09
C PHE A 180 0.04 -11.83 -1.42
N LEU A 181 0.30 -10.60 -1.88
CA LEU A 181 1.31 -9.75 -1.24
C LEU A 181 0.93 -9.37 0.19
N ILE A 182 -0.35 -9.13 0.50
CA ILE A 182 -0.82 -8.92 1.89
C ILE A 182 -0.48 -10.15 2.75
N SER A 183 -0.77 -11.36 2.25
CA SER A 183 -0.47 -12.60 2.96
C SER A 183 1.02 -12.78 3.21
N GLU A 184 1.87 -12.49 2.21
CA GLU A 184 3.32 -12.57 2.36
C GLU A 184 3.84 -11.54 3.37
N MET A 185 3.43 -10.28 3.24
CA MET A 185 3.79 -9.21 4.16
C MET A 185 3.33 -9.48 5.60
N ALA A 186 2.15 -10.06 5.79
CA ALA A 186 1.65 -10.45 7.11
C ALA A 186 2.47 -11.59 7.73
N ASN A 187 3.03 -12.48 6.91
CA ASN A 187 3.82 -13.63 7.36
C ASN A 187 5.32 -13.36 7.52
N LEU A 188 5.83 -12.20 7.09
CA LEU A 188 7.26 -11.87 7.21
C LEU A 188 7.75 -11.94 8.65
N GLN A 189 8.97 -12.47 8.82
CA GLN A 189 9.59 -12.79 10.11
C GLN A 189 10.76 -11.86 10.45
N LEU A 190 10.67 -10.61 10.00
CA LEU A 190 11.68 -9.57 10.14
C LEU A 190 11.01 -8.25 10.54
N PRO A 191 11.77 -7.27 11.06
CA PRO A 191 11.24 -5.93 11.31
C PRO A 191 10.80 -5.27 9.99
N VAL A 192 9.52 -4.89 9.89
CA VAL A 192 8.96 -4.19 8.71
C VAL A 192 8.53 -2.78 9.09
N ILE A 193 9.10 -1.77 8.44
CA ILE A 193 8.77 -0.36 8.63
C ILE A 193 8.08 0.16 7.38
N GLY A 194 6.87 0.69 7.50
CA GLY A 194 6.12 1.27 6.38
C GLY A 194 6.09 2.78 6.43
N ILE A 195 6.28 3.44 5.29
CA ILE A 195 6.26 4.90 5.16
C ILE A 195 5.27 5.29 4.06
N VAL A 196 4.19 5.97 4.45
CA VAL A 196 3.33 6.69 3.48
C VAL A 196 4.07 7.95 3.07
N PHE A 197 4.74 7.86 1.92
CA PHE A 197 5.64 8.89 1.43
C PHE A 197 4.95 9.92 0.54
N GLY A 198 3.85 9.54 -0.12
CA GLY A 198 3.00 10.44 -0.90
C GLY A 198 1.54 10.03 -0.77
N GLY A 199 0.90 9.68 -1.89
CA GLY A 199 -0.43 9.10 -1.88
C GLY A 199 -0.36 7.61 -1.57
N GLY A 200 -1.05 7.12 -0.55
CA GLY A 200 -1.16 5.70 -0.23
C GLY A 200 -2.61 5.23 -0.34
N TYR A 201 -3.03 4.81 -1.53
CA TYR A 201 -4.43 4.50 -1.77
C TYR A 201 -4.70 3.01 -2.03
N SER A 202 -5.72 2.49 -1.34
CA SER A 202 -6.37 1.21 -1.63
C SER A 202 -5.42 0.00 -1.70
N GLY A 203 -5.81 -1.03 -2.45
CA GLY A 203 -5.05 -2.27 -2.65
C GLY A 203 -3.65 -2.09 -3.26
N GLY A 204 -3.33 -0.91 -3.82
CA GLY A 204 -1.95 -0.61 -4.24
C GLY A 204 -1.01 -0.34 -3.06
N ALA A 205 -1.50 0.31 -2.00
CA ALA A 205 -0.68 0.70 -0.84
C ALA A 205 -0.83 -0.27 0.35
N ILE A 206 -2.03 -0.86 0.54
CA ILE A 206 -2.35 -1.74 1.68
C ILE A 206 -1.33 -2.87 1.90
N PRO A 207 -0.86 -3.60 0.87
CA PRO A 207 0.13 -4.66 1.09
C PRO A 207 1.38 -4.12 1.78
N LEU A 208 1.88 -2.96 1.34
CA LEU A 208 3.07 -2.30 1.87
C LEU A 208 2.85 -1.66 3.25
N ALA A 209 1.59 -1.35 3.61
CA ALA A 209 1.23 -0.82 4.93
C ALA A 209 1.19 -1.89 6.03
N THR A 210 1.36 -3.17 5.68
CA THR A 210 1.39 -4.29 6.62
C THR A 210 2.74 -4.32 7.34
N ALA A 211 2.90 -3.41 8.31
CA ALA A 211 4.18 -3.10 8.96
C ALA A 211 4.09 -3.10 10.50
N ASN A 212 5.22 -3.40 11.14
CA ASN A 212 5.40 -3.31 12.60
C ASN A 212 5.22 -1.87 13.08
N ILE A 213 5.89 -0.92 12.40
CA ILE A 213 5.72 0.51 12.59
C ILE A 213 5.30 1.12 11.25
N LEU A 214 4.23 1.92 11.26
CA LEU A 214 3.69 2.60 10.09
C LEU A 214 3.75 4.11 10.31
N LEU A 215 4.57 4.77 9.51
CA LEU A 215 4.83 6.20 9.55
C LEU A 215 4.25 6.89 8.31
N SER A 216 4.15 8.21 8.39
CA SER A 216 3.83 9.05 7.23
C SER A 216 4.69 10.31 7.23
N VAL A 217 5.02 10.84 6.05
CA VAL A 217 5.56 12.21 5.96
C VAL A 217 4.42 13.23 6.13
N ARG A 218 4.75 14.51 6.32
CA ARG A 218 3.75 15.56 6.60
C ARG A 218 2.66 15.66 5.54
N GLU A 219 3.04 15.57 4.27
CA GLU A 219 2.14 15.64 3.11
C GLU A 219 1.55 14.29 2.70
N GLY A 220 1.83 13.22 3.45
CA GLY A 220 1.30 11.89 3.17
C GLY A 220 -0.22 11.84 3.31
N VAL A 221 -0.87 11.11 2.41
CA VAL A 221 -2.31 10.88 2.42
C VAL A 221 -2.56 9.38 2.33
N PHE A 222 -3.41 8.84 3.20
CA PHE A 222 -3.72 7.41 3.20
C PHE A 222 -5.22 7.17 3.28
N ASN A 223 -5.78 6.46 2.30
CA ASN A 223 -7.23 6.24 2.23
C ASN A 223 -7.60 5.02 1.39
N THR A 224 -8.77 4.44 1.62
CA THR A 224 -9.28 3.28 0.87
C THR A 224 -9.54 3.60 -0.61
N ILE A 225 -9.84 4.86 -0.93
CA ILE A 225 -10.09 5.32 -2.29
C ILE A 225 -9.39 6.65 -2.53
N HIS A 226 -8.84 6.79 -3.74
CA HIS A 226 -8.32 8.06 -4.21
C HIS A 226 -9.46 9.11 -4.19
N PRO A 227 -9.32 10.27 -3.50
CA PRO A 227 -10.40 11.24 -3.34
C PRO A 227 -11.03 11.67 -4.67
N LYS A 228 -10.24 11.93 -5.71
CA LYS A 228 -10.79 12.25 -7.04
C LYS A 228 -11.51 11.07 -7.69
N GLY A 229 -11.07 9.84 -7.43
CA GLY A 229 -11.72 8.60 -7.90
C GLY A 229 -13.09 8.37 -7.26
N LEU A 230 -13.31 8.89 -6.04
CA LEU A 230 -14.61 8.89 -5.37
C LEU A 230 -15.64 9.78 -6.09
N SER A 231 -15.23 10.76 -6.90
CA SER A 231 -16.11 11.75 -7.54
C SER A 231 -17.32 11.13 -8.26
N ASN A 232 -17.12 10.07 -9.05
CA ASN A 232 -18.21 9.41 -9.77
C ASN A 232 -19.19 8.65 -8.85
N ILE A 233 -18.72 8.15 -7.72
CA ILE A 233 -19.56 7.48 -6.72
C ILE A 233 -20.28 8.54 -5.88
N ALA A 234 -19.56 9.54 -5.39
CA ALA A 234 -20.10 10.63 -4.60
C ALA A 234 -21.22 11.38 -5.33
N ARG A 235 -21.04 11.67 -6.64
CA ARG A 235 -22.07 12.32 -7.47
C ARG A 235 -23.38 11.53 -7.55
N LYS A 236 -23.34 10.20 -7.51
CA LYS A 236 -24.57 9.37 -7.50
C LYS A 236 -25.39 9.53 -6.21
N TYR A 237 -24.78 10.10 -5.17
CA TYR A 237 -25.39 10.36 -3.87
C TYR A 237 -25.45 11.86 -3.55
N ASP A 238 -25.29 12.73 -4.56
CA ASP A 238 -25.24 14.19 -4.41
C ASP A 238 -24.19 14.68 -3.40
N LEU A 239 -23.06 13.98 -3.32
CA LEU A 239 -21.91 14.32 -2.48
C LEU A 239 -20.78 14.96 -3.28
N SER A 240 -20.07 15.93 -2.68
CA SER A 240 -18.76 16.39 -3.16
C SER A 240 -17.66 15.49 -2.61
N TRP A 241 -16.72 15.07 -3.48
CA TRP A 241 -15.56 14.30 -3.05
C TRP A 241 -14.62 15.12 -2.16
N GLN A 242 -14.53 16.43 -2.39
CA GLN A 242 -13.72 17.34 -1.58
C GLN A 242 -14.24 17.44 -0.15
N GLU A 243 -15.56 17.62 0.00
CA GLU A 243 -16.22 17.65 1.31
C GLU A 243 -16.11 16.30 2.00
N SER A 244 -16.22 15.21 1.25
CA SER A 244 -16.05 13.85 1.77
C SER A 244 -14.62 13.64 2.29
N ALA A 245 -13.59 14.09 1.55
CA ALA A 245 -12.20 13.97 1.97
C ALA A 245 -11.92 14.74 3.27
N LYS A 246 -12.41 15.98 3.37
CA LYS A 246 -12.29 16.78 4.60
C LYS A 246 -13.08 16.16 5.77
N HIS A 247 -14.27 15.64 5.51
CA HIS A 247 -15.10 15.01 6.56
C HIS A 247 -14.46 13.72 7.09
N ILE A 248 -13.86 12.92 6.21
CA ILE A 248 -13.17 11.67 6.61
C ILE A 248 -11.88 11.99 7.36
N GLY A 249 -11.16 13.04 6.92
CA GLY A 249 -9.86 13.42 7.46
C GLY A 249 -8.78 12.48 6.93
N VAL A 250 -8.22 12.80 5.76
CA VAL A 250 -7.26 11.95 5.03
C VAL A 250 -5.80 12.35 5.24
N SER A 251 -5.54 13.43 5.97
CA SER A 251 -4.18 13.92 6.23
C SER A 251 -3.40 13.02 7.19
N ALA A 252 -2.07 13.02 7.07
CA ALA A 252 -1.18 12.35 8.01
C ALA A 252 -1.49 12.70 9.49
N TYR A 253 -1.72 13.98 9.77
CA TYR A 253 -2.04 14.51 11.11
C TYR A 253 -3.33 13.94 11.68
N GLU A 254 -4.41 13.99 10.90
CA GLU A 254 -5.71 13.47 11.33
C GLU A 254 -5.63 11.96 11.53
N LEU A 255 -4.97 11.24 10.62
CA LEU A 255 -4.83 9.78 10.68
C LEU A 255 -3.94 9.32 11.83
N GLN A 256 -2.88 10.07 12.17
CA GLN A 256 -2.06 9.82 13.35
C GLN A 256 -2.85 10.07 14.64
N SER A 257 -3.61 11.18 14.73
CA SER A 257 -4.45 11.45 15.91
C SER A 257 -5.55 10.39 16.11
N GLN A 258 -5.91 9.74 15.00
CA GLN A 258 -6.80 8.61 14.89
C GLN A 258 -6.10 7.25 15.10
N GLY A 259 -4.81 7.20 15.40
CA GLY A 259 -4.08 5.95 15.67
C GLY A 259 -3.89 5.02 14.46
N TYR A 260 -4.00 5.53 13.22
CA TYR A 260 -3.64 4.75 12.03
C TYR A 260 -2.15 4.74 11.76
N PHE A 261 -1.45 5.81 12.13
CA PHE A 261 0.01 5.91 12.07
C PHE A 261 0.60 5.92 13.47
N ASP A 262 1.76 5.30 13.62
CA ASP A 262 2.56 5.34 14.85
C ASP A 262 3.27 6.70 15.00
N GLY A 263 3.53 7.40 13.89
CA GLY A 263 4.17 8.71 13.91
C GLY A 263 4.17 9.44 12.57
N ILE A 264 4.48 10.73 12.60
CA ILE A 264 4.66 11.57 11.41
C ILE A 264 6.11 12.01 11.38
N ILE A 265 6.83 11.64 10.32
CA ILE A 265 8.22 12.05 10.12
C ILE A 265 8.22 13.56 9.90
N ASP A 266 9.08 14.26 10.63
CA ASP A 266 9.31 15.70 10.47
C ASP A 266 10.06 15.96 9.15
N TYR A 267 9.37 15.77 8.02
CA TYR A 267 9.90 15.95 6.68
C TYR A 267 8.81 16.51 5.78
N SER A 268 9.21 17.46 4.94
CA SER A 268 8.42 18.03 3.85
C SER A 268 9.30 18.08 2.61
N TYR A 269 8.71 17.92 1.42
CA TYR A 269 9.44 17.99 0.15
C TYR A 269 10.06 19.38 -0.08
N ASP A 270 9.49 20.43 0.52
CA ASP A 270 10.01 21.80 0.47
C ASP A 270 11.17 22.02 1.46
N GLU A 271 11.47 21.05 2.32
CA GLU A 271 12.54 21.07 3.32
C GLU A 271 13.55 19.92 3.09
N PRO A 272 14.29 19.89 1.96
CA PRO A 272 15.18 18.78 1.60
C PRO A 272 16.29 18.50 2.62
N GLN A 273 16.71 19.50 3.40
CA GLN A 273 17.66 19.35 4.50
C GLN A 273 17.17 18.40 5.61
N LYS A 274 15.85 18.10 5.66
CA LYS A 274 15.24 17.21 6.63
C LYS A 274 15.17 15.75 6.19
N VAL A 275 15.76 15.37 5.05
CA VAL A 275 15.88 13.94 4.66
C VAL A 275 16.55 13.11 5.76
N LYS A 276 17.46 13.71 6.56
CA LYS A 276 18.03 13.08 7.76
C LYS A 276 16.97 12.54 8.74
N ASN A 277 15.82 13.20 8.87
CA ASN A 277 14.76 12.77 9.77
C ASN A 277 14.08 11.49 9.27
N ILE A 278 14.05 11.25 7.95
CA ILE A 278 13.61 9.97 7.37
C ILE A 278 14.58 8.86 7.76
N LYS A 279 15.89 9.13 7.63
CA LYS A 279 16.95 8.18 8.03
C LYS A 279 16.85 7.85 9.52
N ASP A 280 16.75 8.86 10.36
CA ASP A 280 16.65 8.72 11.82
C ASP A 280 15.40 7.92 12.20
N ALA A 281 14.26 8.21 11.57
CA ALA A 281 13.01 7.49 11.80
C ALA A 281 13.14 6.01 11.40
N ILE A 282 13.73 5.70 10.24
CA ILE A 282 13.93 4.31 9.79
C ILE A 282 14.84 3.55 10.75
N VAL A 283 16.03 4.10 11.05
CA VAL A 283 17.04 3.44 11.89
C VAL A 283 16.47 3.18 13.30
N SER A 284 15.94 4.22 13.93
CA SER A 284 15.36 4.09 15.28
C SER A 284 14.12 3.19 15.31
N SER A 285 13.32 3.13 14.23
CA SER A 285 12.18 2.21 14.14
C SER A 285 12.63 0.75 14.09
N VAL A 286 13.71 0.43 13.37
CA VAL A 286 14.30 -0.91 13.36
C VAL A 286 14.81 -1.28 14.76
N GLU A 287 15.62 -0.41 15.37
CA GLU A 287 16.17 -0.63 16.72
C GLU A 287 15.06 -0.82 17.77
N THR A 288 14.03 0.03 17.72
CA THR A 288 12.88 -0.03 18.61
C THR A 288 12.08 -1.32 18.42
N THR A 289 11.89 -1.77 17.17
CA THR A 289 11.20 -3.03 16.87
C THR A 289 11.98 -4.23 17.43
N GLU A 290 13.31 -4.25 17.27
CA GLU A 290 14.18 -5.29 17.80
C GLU A 290 14.15 -5.30 19.34
N LYS A 291 14.28 -4.14 19.98
CA LYS A 291 14.18 -3.97 21.44
C LYS A 291 12.83 -4.44 21.98
N ASN A 292 11.74 -4.01 21.35
CA ASN A 292 10.39 -4.40 21.73
C ASN A 292 10.19 -5.92 21.57
N SER A 293 10.81 -6.56 20.57
CA SER A 293 10.76 -8.01 20.41
C SER A 293 11.43 -8.75 21.57
N CYS A 294 12.59 -8.29 22.03
CA CYS A 294 13.29 -8.88 23.17
C CYS A 294 12.45 -8.77 24.44
N LYS A 295 11.89 -7.60 24.71
CA LYS A 295 11.01 -7.37 25.87
C LYS A 295 9.75 -8.23 25.79
N PHE A 296 9.10 -8.24 24.64
CA PHE A 296 7.86 -8.98 24.44
C PHE A 296 8.07 -10.50 24.58
N LEU A 297 9.18 -11.03 24.04
CA LEU A 297 9.55 -12.43 24.21
C LEU A 297 9.80 -12.78 25.68
N TYR A 298 10.49 -11.90 26.42
CA TYR A 298 10.76 -12.09 27.84
C TYR A 298 9.47 -12.15 28.68
N GLU A 299 8.49 -11.30 28.36
CA GLU A 299 7.21 -11.23 29.07
C GLU A 299 6.24 -12.37 28.70
N ASN A 300 6.47 -13.07 27.58
CA ASN A 300 5.53 -14.04 27.01
C ASN A 300 6.22 -15.38 26.70
N ASP A 301 6.27 -16.27 27.70
CA ASP A 301 6.98 -17.55 27.57
C ASP A 301 6.33 -18.57 26.61
N PHE A 302 5.07 -18.35 26.19
CA PHE A 302 4.37 -19.21 25.24
C PHE A 302 5.05 -19.30 23.86
N PHE A 303 5.90 -18.32 23.51
CA PHE A 303 6.69 -18.38 22.28
C PHE A 303 7.68 -19.55 22.27
N PHE A 304 8.23 -19.93 23.44
CA PHE A 304 9.15 -21.07 23.52
C PHE A 304 8.42 -22.40 23.30
N ASP A 305 7.20 -22.54 23.84
CA ASP A 305 6.36 -23.70 23.58
C ASP A 305 5.97 -23.76 22.10
N HIS A 306 5.56 -22.64 21.49
CA HIS A 306 5.25 -22.58 20.07
C HIS A 306 6.45 -22.92 19.18
N TYR A 307 7.62 -22.37 19.50
CA TYR A 307 8.84 -22.63 18.75
C TYR A 307 9.23 -24.11 18.82
N ARG A 308 9.18 -24.70 20.03
CA ARG A 308 9.38 -26.14 20.23
C ARG A 308 8.38 -26.96 19.43
N ASP A 309 7.11 -26.59 19.45
CA ASP A 309 6.08 -27.27 18.66
C ASP A 309 6.37 -27.17 17.16
N SER A 310 6.78 -26.00 16.65
CA SER A 310 7.16 -25.82 15.24
C SER A 310 8.31 -26.76 14.83
N ILE A 311 9.31 -26.93 15.68
CA ILE A 311 10.40 -27.90 15.45
C ILE A 311 9.84 -29.32 15.42
N TYR A 312 8.97 -29.70 16.37
CA TYR A 312 8.38 -31.04 16.38
C TYR A 312 7.54 -31.34 15.14
N HIS A 313 6.80 -30.35 14.63
CA HIS A 313 6.06 -30.49 13.36
C HIS A 313 7.00 -30.65 12.16
N TYR A 314 8.15 -29.97 12.17
CA TYR A 314 9.17 -30.14 11.14
C TYR A 314 9.79 -31.55 11.19
N LEU A 315 10.10 -32.04 12.39
CA LEU A 315 10.68 -33.37 12.60
C LEU A 315 9.69 -34.51 12.33
N ASN A 316 8.39 -34.26 12.52
CA ASN A 316 7.32 -35.24 12.35
C ASN A 316 6.21 -34.68 11.44
N PRO A 317 6.50 -34.46 10.14
CA PRO A 317 5.57 -33.77 9.26
C PRO A 317 4.38 -34.66 8.91
N SER A 318 3.19 -34.06 8.89
CA SER A 318 2.00 -34.74 8.35
C SER A 318 2.10 -34.92 6.84
N LYS A 319 1.29 -35.81 6.26
CA LYS A 319 1.25 -36.00 4.79
C LYS A 319 0.99 -34.69 4.04
N LEU A 320 0.06 -33.88 4.53
CA LEU A 320 -0.25 -32.55 3.99
C LEU A 320 0.93 -31.59 4.12
N LEU A 321 1.66 -31.63 5.25
CA LEU A 321 2.84 -30.79 5.43
C LEU A 321 3.97 -31.22 4.50
N ILE A 322 4.12 -32.52 4.21
CA ILE A 322 5.09 -33.02 3.23
C ILE A 322 4.73 -32.52 1.82
N GLU A 323 3.45 -32.57 1.43
CA GLU A 323 2.98 -32.04 0.15
C GLU A 323 3.20 -30.53 0.03
N SER A 324 2.90 -29.77 1.09
CA SER A 324 3.15 -28.32 1.13
C SER A 324 4.64 -27.98 1.12
N ASN A 325 5.47 -28.70 1.89
CA ASN A 325 6.90 -28.45 1.97
C ASN A 325 7.63 -28.81 0.66
N ARG A 326 7.10 -29.73 -0.15
CA ARG A 326 7.62 -29.96 -1.51
C ARG A 326 7.47 -28.74 -2.42
N ALA A 327 6.55 -27.83 -2.12
CA ALA A 327 6.40 -26.56 -2.83
C ALA A 327 7.22 -25.41 -2.22
N THR A 328 7.72 -25.58 -0.98
CA THR A 328 8.51 -24.59 -0.25
C THR A 328 9.75 -25.27 0.32
N ASP A 329 10.89 -25.21 -0.37
CA ASP A 329 12.19 -25.75 0.05
C ASP A 329 12.66 -25.12 1.39
N ARG A 330 12.07 -25.53 2.52
CA ARG A 330 12.47 -25.09 3.85
C ARG A 330 13.45 -26.10 4.43
N SER A 331 14.73 -25.80 4.30
CA SER A 331 15.78 -26.50 5.04
C SER A 331 15.58 -26.33 6.55
N PRO A 332 16.20 -27.17 7.40
CA PRO A 332 16.20 -26.96 8.85
C PRO A 332 16.74 -25.57 9.24
N THR A 333 17.71 -25.04 8.48
CA THR A 333 18.26 -23.69 8.66
C THR A 333 17.31 -22.58 8.23
N GLY A 334 16.34 -22.88 7.36
CA GLY A 334 15.24 -21.99 6.99
C GLY A 334 13.99 -22.15 7.86
N THR A 335 14.06 -22.96 8.93
CA THR A 335 12.97 -23.03 9.91
C THR A 335 12.94 -21.77 10.79
N LEU A 336 11.77 -21.48 11.32
CA LEU A 336 11.49 -20.25 12.08
C LEU A 336 12.55 -20.03 13.16
N ASN A 337 13.01 -18.81 13.34
CA ASN A 337 13.64 -18.42 14.60
C ASN A 337 12.55 -17.80 15.51
N ILE A 338 12.73 -17.93 16.83
CA ILE A 338 11.73 -17.47 17.80
C ILE A 338 11.43 -15.96 17.70
N PHE A 339 12.42 -15.14 17.33
CA PHE A 339 12.24 -13.71 17.13
C PHE A 339 11.41 -13.41 15.88
N GLY A 340 11.50 -14.24 14.84
CA GLY A 340 10.67 -14.15 13.64
C GLY A 340 9.19 -14.30 13.94
N ASP A 341 8.84 -15.24 14.83
CA ASP A 341 7.49 -15.39 15.35
C ASP A 341 7.05 -14.16 16.15
N VAL A 342 7.94 -13.64 16.98
CA VAL A 342 7.68 -12.44 17.79
C VAL A 342 7.42 -11.24 16.88
N TYR A 343 8.25 -10.98 15.86
CA TYR A 343 8.05 -9.87 14.92
C TYR A 343 6.71 -9.97 14.19
N ARG A 344 6.34 -11.18 13.74
CA ARG A 344 5.06 -11.46 13.10
C ARG A 344 3.89 -11.19 14.06
N PHE A 345 4.01 -11.64 15.30
CA PHE A 345 3.00 -11.45 16.33
C PHE A 345 2.81 -9.99 16.72
N MET A 346 3.92 -9.27 16.91
CA MET A 346 3.91 -7.83 17.18
C MET A 346 3.21 -7.08 16.05
N ARG A 347 3.50 -7.43 14.79
CA ARG A 347 2.84 -6.85 13.61
C ARG A 347 1.34 -7.13 13.63
N TYR A 348 0.93 -8.35 13.94
CA TYR A 348 -0.48 -8.71 14.09
C TYR A 348 -1.18 -7.85 15.15
N LEU A 349 -0.60 -7.72 16.35
CA LEU A 349 -1.19 -6.90 17.42
C LEU A 349 -1.28 -5.42 17.02
N LYS A 350 -0.23 -4.88 16.39
CA LYS A 350 -0.21 -3.50 15.85
C LYS A 350 -1.30 -3.29 14.82
N LEU A 351 -1.49 -4.22 13.89
CA LEU A 351 -2.57 -4.14 12.91
C LEU A 351 -3.96 -4.23 13.57
N ARG A 352 -4.15 -5.12 14.56
CA ARG A 352 -5.41 -5.21 15.31
C ARG A 352 -5.72 -3.93 16.07
N GLN A 353 -4.71 -3.25 16.62
CA GLN A 353 -4.88 -1.95 17.27
C GLN A 353 -5.37 -0.86 16.31
N ARG A 354 -5.00 -0.94 15.01
CA ARG A 354 -5.45 -0.01 13.95
C ARG A 354 -6.86 -0.32 13.42
N ILE A 355 -7.34 -1.56 13.59
CA ILE A 355 -8.66 -1.99 13.12
C ILE A 355 -9.74 -1.59 14.13
N VAL A 356 -10.77 -0.90 13.64
CA VAL A 356 -11.94 -0.53 14.45
C VAL A 356 -13.19 -1.06 13.79
N SER A 357 -14.01 -1.77 14.58
CA SER A 357 -15.41 -2.01 14.23
C SER A 357 -16.26 -0.94 14.90
N ARG A 358 -17.00 -0.16 14.13
CA ARG A 358 -18.01 0.76 14.68
C ARG A 358 -19.33 0.00 14.83
N SER A 359 -19.97 0.11 15.99
CA SER A 359 -21.23 -0.60 16.29
C SER A 359 -22.38 -0.15 15.38
N ILE A 360 -23.42 -0.99 15.32
CA ILE A 360 -24.55 -0.95 14.36
C ILE A 360 -25.30 0.41 14.36
N ASP A 361 -25.34 1.15 15.48
CA ASP A 361 -25.98 2.48 15.55
C ASP A 361 -25.24 3.56 14.76
N SER A 362 -23.99 3.27 14.38
CA SER A 362 -23.13 4.09 13.52
C SER A 362 -22.78 3.38 12.21
N TYR A 363 -23.48 2.29 11.90
CA TYR A 363 -23.45 1.69 10.57
C TYR A 363 -24.00 2.73 9.60
N SER A 364 -23.24 3.07 8.56
CA SER A 364 -23.58 4.20 7.67
C SER A 364 -24.96 4.11 7.00
N ARG A 365 -25.53 2.89 6.95
CA ARG A 365 -26.89 2.63 6.44
C ARG A 365 -28.00 2.91 7.47
N LEU A 366 -27.69 2.89 8.77
CA LEU A 366 -28.65 3.03 9.88
C LEU A 366 -28.45 4.32 10.69
N SER A 367 -27.26 4.94 10.64
CA SER A 367 -27.01 6.24 11.25
C SER A 367 -27.80 7.34 10.53
N ALA A 368 -28.37 8.29 11.27
CA ALA A 368 -28.94 9.50 10.69
C ALA A 368 -27.92 10.14 9.74
N ARG A 369 -28.21 10.15 8.43
CA ARG A 369 -27.31 10.67 7.39
C ARG A 369 -26.90 12.11 7.73
N LYS A 370 -25.70 12.30 8.27
CA LYS A 370 -24.99 13.59 8.19
C LYS A 370 -24.28 13.62 6.84
N THR A 371 -25.06 13.73 5.77
CA THR A 371 -24.54 14.09 4.47
C THR A 371 -23.92 15.48 4.61
N PRO A 372 -22.63 15.71 4.25
CA PRO A 372 -22.13 17.07 4.18
C PRO A 372 -23.03 17.87 3.23
N VAL A 373 -23.76 18.84 3.78
CA VAL A 373 -24.62 19.73 3.01
C VAL A 373 -23.69 20.71 2.31
N GLY A 374 -23.50 20.47 1.03
CA GLY A 374 -22.39 21.02 0.27
C GLY A 374 -22.77 21.90 -0.90
N LYS A 375 -21.76 22.54 -1.48
CA LYS A 375 -21.87 23.38 -2.69
C LYS A 375 -21.70 22.57 -3.98
N LEU A 376 -22.17 21.32 -4.01
CA LEU A 376 -21.94 20.43 -5.16
C LEU A 376 -22.42 21.03 -6.48
N GLN A 377 -23.62 21.62 -6.51
CA GLN A 377 -24.17 22.23 -7.73
C GLN A 377 -23.34 23.42 -8.22
N GLU A 378 -22.87 24.28 -7.32
CA GLU A 378 -21.96 25.38 -7.66
C GLU A 378 -20.64 24.83 -8.22
N ARG A 379 -20.05 23.82 -7.55
CA ARG A 379 -18.81 23.17 -7.99
C ARG A 379 -18.95 22.55 -9.39
N LEU A 380 -20.05 21.86 -9.67
CA LEU A 380 -20.31 21.28 -10.99
C LEU A 380 -20.46 22.35 -12.09
N LYS A 381 -21.04 23.52 -11.77
CA LYS A 381 -21.11 24.66 -12.70
C LYS A 381 -19.71 25.22 -12.97
N THR A 382 -18.90 25.42 -11.93
CA THR A 382 -17.53 25.91 -12.07
C THR A 382 -16.66 24.93 -12.86
N GLU A 383 -16.71 23.63 -12.57
CA GLU A 383 -15.96 22.59 -13.30
C GLU A 383 -16.34 22.57 -14.79
N ARG A 384 -17.63 22.70 -15.12
CA ARG A 384 -18.08 22.79 -16.52
C ARG A 384 -17.55 24.05 -17.20
N LEU A 385 -17.59 25.19 -16.52
CA LEU A 385 -17.10 26.46 -17.06
C LEU A 385 -15.58 26.40 -17.29
N GLU A 386 -14.82 25.83 -16.37
CA GLU A 386 -13.37 25.62 -16.52
C GLU A 386 -13.05 24.68 -17.67
N LYS A 387 -13.71 23.52 -17.75
CA LYS A 387 -13.55 22.59 -18.88
C LYS A 387 -13.88 23.25 -20.21
N PHE A 388 -14.95 24.05 -20.25
CA PHE A 388 -15.32 24.81 -21.44
C PHE A 388 -14.26 25.85 -21.80
N LYS A 389 -13.78 26.64 -20.83
CA LYS A 389 -12.69 27.62 -21.04
C LYS A 389 -11.41 26.94 -21.50
N GLN A 390 -11.08 25.78 -20.94
CA GLN A 390 -9.90 25.00 -21.33
C GLN A 390 -10.07 24.45 -22.74
N TRP A 391 -11.20 23.82 -23.05
CA TRP A 391 -11.52 23.36 -24.41
C TRP A 391 -11.46 24.50 -25.43
N TYR A 392 -12.00 25.67 -25.09
CA TYR A 392 -11.99 26.85 -25.95
C TYR A 392 -10.58 27.41 -26.19
N LYS A 393 -9.70 27.33 -25.19
CA LYS A 393 -8.31 27.80 -25.28
C LYS A 393 -7.36 26.75 -25.87
N SER A 394 -7.73 25.47 -25.82
CA SER A 394 -6.91 24.39 -26.36
C SER A 394 -6.81 24.55 -27.87
N PRO A 395 -5.60 24.60 -28.46
CA PRO A 395 -5.46 24.63 -29.89
C PRO A 395 -6.05 23.35 -30.50
N LEU A 396 -6.66 23.49 -31.69
CA LEU A 396 -7.13 22.34 -32.46
C LEU A 396 -5.94 21.44 -32.80
N GLU A 397 -5.90 20.26 -32.19
CA GLU A 397 -4.87 19.26 -32.43
C GLU A 397 -5.38 18.26 -33.48
N VAL A 398 -4.77 18.26 -34.66
CA VAL A 398 -5.01 17.22 -35.67
C VAL A 398 -4.16 16.01 -35.31
N ARG A 399 -4.77 15.02 -34.64
CA ARG A 399 -4.09 13.75 -34.32
C ARG A 399 -4.30 12.74 -35.44
N TYR A 400 -3.24 12.45 -36.19
CA TYR A 400 -3.25 11.35 -37.14
C TYR A 400 -3.22 10.01 -36.41
N GLN A 401 -4.33 9.28 -36.45
CA GLN A 401 -4.40 7.93 -35.89
C GLN A 401 -4.14 6.92 -37.01
N GLU A 402 -2.91 6.44 -37.12
CA GLU A 402 -2.50 5.51 -38.18
C GLU A 402 -3.37 4.23 -38.22
N LYS A 403 -3.78 3.70 -37.06
CA LYS A 403 -4.69 2.55 -36.99
C LYS A 403 -6.06 2.85 -37.56
N LEU A 404 -6.63 4.02 -37.25
CA LEU A 404 -7.93 4.44 -37.76
C LEU A 404 -7.85 4.75 -39.26
N ASN A 405 -6.77 5.37 -39.72
CA ASN A 405 -6.55 5.62 -41.14
C ASN A 405 -6.43 4.31 -41.93
N LYS A 406 -5.67 3.32 -41.42
CA LYS A 406 -5.58 1.98 -42.04
C LYS A 406 -6.95 1.28 -42.11
N ARG A 407 -7.74 1.34 -41.03
CA ARG A 407 -9.11 0.80 -41.01
C ARG A 407 -10.01 1.50 -42.02
N PHE A 408 -9.89 2.82 -42.13
CA PHE A 408 -10.62 3.61 -43.11
C PHE A 408 -10.21 3.31 -44.56
N GLU A 409 -8.92 3.16 -44.83
CA GLU A 409 -8.40 2.73 -46.14
C GLU A 409 -8.90 1.31 -46.50
N GLN A 410 -8.91 0.38 -45.54
CA GLN A 410 -9.48 -0.95 -45.71
C GLN A 410 -10.98 -0.91 -45.98
N PHE A 411 -11.73 -0.04 -45.29
CA PHE A 411 -13.14 0.20 -45.55
C PHE A 411 -13.37 0.76 -46.96
N VAL A 412 -12.61 1.77 -47.38
CA VAL A 412 -12.72 2.37 -48.73
C VAL A 412 -12.43 1.32 -49.81
N SER A 413 -11.34 0.57 -49.66
CA SER A 413 -10.96 -0.49 -50.61
C SER A 413 -11.99 -1.62 -50.68
N SER A 414 -12.49 -2.10 -49.54
CA SER A 414 -13.54 -3.13 -49.51
C SER A 414 -14.88 -2.63 -50.04
N ARG A 415 -15.19 -1.33 -49.88
CA ARG A 415 -16.37 -0.71 -50.48
C ARG A 415 -16.31 -0.68 -52.00
N GLU A 416 -15.15 -0.38 -52.57
CA GLU A 416 -14.92 -0.37 -54.02
C GLU A 416 -14.90 -1.79 -54.62
N ASP A 417 -14.45 -2.77 -53.85
CA ASP A 417 -14.41 -4.17 -54.27
C ASP A 417 -15.75 -4.91 -54.09
N ARG A 418 -16.72 -4.33 -53.38
CA ARG A 418 -18.02 -4.94 -53.01
C ARG A 418 -18.81 -5.49 -54.19
N GLU A 419 -18.74 -4.83 -55.34
CA GLU A 419 -19.50 -5.18 -56.55
C GLU A 419 -18.70 -6.05 -57.54
N LYS A 420 -17.43 -6.35 -57.24
CA LYS A 420 -16.59 -7.18 -58.12
C LYS A 420 -16.91 -8.66 -57.92
N GLU A 421 -17.40 -9.31 -58.97
CA GLU A 421 -17.53 -10.77 -58.97
C GLU A 421 -16.16 -11.43 -59.06
N ARG A 422 -15.80 -12.19 -58.01
CA ARG A 422 -14.56 -12.97 -57.98
C ARG A 422 -14.86 -14.45 -58.24
N GLY A 423 -14.06 -15.08 -59.10
CA GLY A 423 -14.16 -16.53 -59.32
C GLY A 423 -13.93 -17.31 -58.03
N LYS A 424 -14.58 -18.48 -57.89
CA LYS A 424 -14.58 -19.30 -56.66
C LYS A 424 -13.18 -19.60 -56.09
N PHE A 425 -12.19 -19.75 -56.95
CA PHE A 425 -10.81 -20.03 -56.54
C PHE A 425 -10.13 -18.83 -55.85
N VAL A 426 -10.44 -17.60 -56.27
CA VAL A 426 -9.90 -16.37 -55.68
C VAL A 426 -10.62 -16.01 -54.38
N ALA A 427 -11.94 -16.25 -54.32
CA ALA A 427 -12.74 -16.07 -53.10
C ALA A 427 -12.29 -16.99 -51.95
N PHE A 428 -11.77 -18.18 -52.24
CA PHE A 428 -11.25 -19.11 -51.23
C PHE A 428 -10.01 -18.58 -50.49
N PHE A 429 -9.14 -17.83 -51.17
CA PHE A 429 -7.90 -17.28 -50.57
C PHE A 429 -8.08 -15.86 -50.00
N ILE A 430 -8.98 -15.05 -50.56
CA ILE A 430 -9.10 -13.62 -50.24
C ILE A 430 -10.44 -13.31 -49.53
N GLY A 431 -11.36 -14.28 -49.43
CA GLY A 431 -12.70 -14.11 -48.85
C GLY A 431 -13.71 -13.50 -49.84
N ASP A 432 -15.00 -13.57 -49.47
CA ASP A 432 -16.09 -12.94 -50.23
C ASP A 432 -15.99 -11.40 -50.08
N PRO A 433 -15.93 -10.64 -51.20
CA PRO A 433 -15.93 -9.18 -51.17
C PRO A 433 -17.07 -8.55 -50.34
N ARG A 434 -18.25 -9.17 -50.26
CA ARG A 434 -19.38 -8.66 -49.47
C ARG A 434 -19.18 -8.89 -47.98
N GLU A 435 -18.64 -10.04 -47.58
CA GLU A 435 -18.31 -10.34 -46.17
C GLU A 435 -17.14 -9.48 -45.68
N ASN A 436 -16.13 -9.29 -46.52
CA ASN A 436 -14.99 -8.42 -46.21
C ASN A 436 -15.40 -6.95 -46.01
N TYR A 437 -16.38 -6.46 -46.78
CA TYR A 437 -16.96 -5.13 -46.58
C TYR A 437 -17.79 -5.04 -45.29
N GLN A 438 -18.55 -6.07 -44.94
CA GLN A 438 -19.28 -6.08 -43.67
C GLN A 438 -18.31 -6.07 -42.47
N LYS A 439 -17.25 -6.86 -42.55
CA LYS A 439 -16.21 -6.90 -41.51
C LYS A 439 -15.47 -5.58 -41.37
N SER A 440 -15.19 -4.88 -42.47
CA SER A 440 -14.54 -3.57 -42.43
C SER A 440 -15.45 -2.47 -41.86
N ILE A 441 -16.78 -2.61 -41.95
CA ILE A 441 -17.73 -1.75 -41.23
C ILE A 441 -17.66 -2.01 -39.72
N ASP A 442 -17.64 -3.27 -39.30
CA ASP A 442 -17.62 -3.62 -37.87
C ASP A 442 -16.28 -3.27 -37.20
N ASP A 443 -15.19 -3.27 -37.96
CA ASP A 443 -13.84 -2.92 -37.49
C ASP A 443 -13.59 -1.39 -37.40
N LEU A 444 -14.42 -0.55 -38.03
CA LEU A 444 -14.29 0.91 -38.09
C LEU A 444 -14.96 1.59 -36.90
#